data_AF-A0A0H4WQT2-F1
#
_entry.id   AF-A0A0H4WQT2-F1
#
_cell.length_a   1.000
_cell.length_b   1.000
_cell.length_c   1.000
_cell.angle_alpha   90.00
_cell.angle_beta   90.00
_cell.angle_gamma   90.00
#
_symmetry.space_group_name_H-M   'P 1'
#
loop_
_entity.id
_entity.type
_entity.pdbx_description
1 polymer ?
#
loop_
_entity_poly.entity_id
_entity_poly.type
_entity_poly.pdbx_seq_one_letter_code
_entity_poly.pdbx_strand_id
1 'polypeptide(L)'
;MVPTADVRQNTRTARIDGHLVVNSRARGNVVVFLYDANRPPPPQGTGRPITFTVVPAERVFGPALAGDTAGPFVAPFNFSLVPAGRYMLRGFIDVEDCGTEVGAYCRHPDFNPWYGVTGEPNAGDVGGAAVDPTTGRPLVLEVAKNEAGQPQPLTGVTVSFSDAARVLRDRPTFQVVQGDSQMGMSTKTLRLQPLVIHDGAVDQRPNGFAVSYVDANNDGIPDDANNDGIPDLWPRVVVRKLAAEGSNLLDENDLDRDGVPDPVGVDYARADTGAPDGLTDVVVLAAGLLPDGPLAALTDENGNPRMEGAIIPELQVVVRPQALDARVPENPVPLMELPRGRYAVVLIQPSGQTWRVPNELAPALASGLGLPAVESQAFYLEVP
;
A
#
# COMPACT_ATOMS: atom_id res chain seq x y z
N MET A 1 11.74 -28.87 16.39
CA MET A 1 10.29 -29.08 16.62
C MET A 1 9.73 -29.72 15.36
N VAL A 2 9.11 -30.89 15.45
CA VAL A 2 8.52 -31.59 14.30
C VAL A 2 7.23 -30.85 13.90
N PRO A 3 7.05 -30.41 12.63
CA PRO A 3 5.92 -29.56 12.22
C PRO A 3 4.52 -30.20 12.18
N THR A 4 4.25 -31.29 12.91
CA THR A 4 2.99 -32.05 12.76
C THR A 4 2.33 -32.48 14.07
N ALA A 5 2.68 -31.89 15.20
CA ALA A 5 2.18 -32.31 16.51
C ALA A 5 1.36 -31.25 17.27
N ASP A 6 0.64 -30.38 16.56
CA ASP A 6 -0.46 -29.62 17.18
C ASP A 6 -1.81 -30.03 16.58
N VAL A 7 -2.47 -30.96 17.27
CA VAL A 7 -3.79 -31.49 16.94
C VAL A 7 -4.92 -30.49 17.30
N ARG A 8 -4.58 -29.23 17.63
CA ARG A 8 -5.54 -28.18 18.02
C ARG A 8 -5.45 -26.89 17.19
N GLN A 9 -4.72 -26.89 16.08
CA GLN A 9 -4.83 -25.80 15.08
C GLN A 9 -6.13 -25.95 14.27
N ASN A 10 -7.23 -25.40 14.83
CA ASN A 10 -8.52 -25.06 14.21
C ASN A 10 -9.13 -26.08 13.22
N THR A 11 -9.97 -26.98 13.72
CA THR A 11 -10.67 -28.05 12.97
C THR A 11 -11.70 -27.58 11.92
N ARG A 12 -11.80 -26.28 11.59
CA ARG A 12 -12.90 -25.74 10.77
C ARG A 12 -12.48 -24.69 9.74
N THR A 13 -11.21 -24.52 9.45
CA THR A 13 -10.70 -23.59 8.42
C THR A 13 -10.19 -24.37 7.20
N ALA A 14 -10.37 -23.83 6.00
CA ALA A 14 -9.92 -24.44 4.75
C ALA A 14 -8.47 -24.04 4.42
N ARG A 15 -8.01 -24.45 3.23
CA ARG A 15 -6.72 -24.07 2.65
C ARG A 15 -6.92 -23.57 1.22
N ILE A 16 -6.01 -22.74 0.75
CA ILE A 16 -5.89 -22.38 -0.67
C ILE A 16 -4.59 -23.02 -1.17
N ASP A 17 -4.68 -23.93 -2.13
CA ASP A 17 -3.53 -24.56 -2.79
C ASP A 17 -3.41 -24.09 -4.24
N GLY A 18 -2.20 -23.77 -4.66
CA GLY A 18 -1.97 -23.28 -6.01
C GLY A 18 -0.55 -23.44 -6.50
N HIS A 19 -0.32 -22.89 -7.69
CA HIS A 19 0.97 -22.82 -8.34
C HIS A 19 1.34 -21.38 -8.69
N LEU A 20 2.59 -21.04 -8.42
CA LEU A 20 3.23 -19.87 -8.98
C LEU A 20 3.62 -20.19 -10.43
N VAL A 21 3.44 -19.25 -11.34
CA VAL A 21 3.94 -19.33 -12.71
C VAL A 21 4.76 -18.07 -12.98
N VAL A 22 6.08 -18.22 -13.08
CA VAL A 22 7.00 -17.11 -13.28
C VAL A 22 7.51 -17.11 -14.72
N ASN A 23 7.13 -16.06 -15.47
CA ASN A 23 7.60 -15.75 -16.80
C ASN A 23 8.44 -14.46 -16.77
N SER A 24 9.57 -14.53 -16.07
CA SER A 24 10.50 -13.42 -15.89
C SER A 24 11.92 -13.92 -15.68
N ARG A 25 12.89 -13.06 -16.00
CA ARG A 25 14.31 -13.25 -15.68
C ARG A 25 14.65 -12.88 -14.23
N ALA A 26 13.74 -12.21 -13.53
CA ALA A 26 13.89 -11.87 -12.12
C ALA A 26 14.17 -13.13 -11.26
N ARG A 27 15.06 -12.98 -10.29
CA ARG A 27 15.44 -14.02 -9.31
C ARG A 27 15.29 -13.46 -7.91
N GLY A 28 14.71 -14.24 -7.03
CA GLY A 28 14.33 -13.77 -5.72
C GLY A 28 13.31 -14.65 -5.03
N ASN A 29 13.05 -14.38 -3.76
CA ASN A 29 11.96 -15.05 -3.06
C ASN A 29 10.62 -14.56 -3.61
N VAL A 30 9.66 -15.47 -3.74
CA VAL A 30 8.31 -15.08 -4.16
C VAL A 30 7.43 -14.91 -2.94
N VAL A 31 6.94 -13.69 -2.73
CA VAL A 31 6.01 -13.35 -1.66
C VAL A 31 4.61 -13.32 -2.25
N VAL A 32 3.68 -14.06 -1.66
CA VAL A 32 2.26 -14.04 -2.04
C VAL A 32 1.43 -13.62 -0.85
N PHE A 33 0.57 -12.64 -1.04
CA PHE A 33 -0.35 -12.10 -0.06
C PHE A 33 -1.78 -12.55 -0.36
N LEU A 34 -2.52 -12.82 0.70
CA LEU A 34 -3.96 -13.03 0.68
C LEU A 34 -4.66 -11.78 1.18
N TYR A 35 -5.52 -11.19 0.35
CA TYR A 35 -6.35 -10.04 0.71
C TYR A 35 -7.82 -10.41 0.77
N ASP A 36 -8.59 -9.71 1.59
CA ASP A 36 -10.06 -9.71 1.52
C ASP A 36 -10.49 -9.01 0.22
N ALA A 37 -11.32 -9.66 -0.59
CA ALA A 37 -11.76 -9.09 -1.87
C ALA A 37 -12.66 -7.85 -1.70
N ASN A 38 -13.31 -7.69 -0.55
CA ASN A 38 -14.15 -6.52 -0.27
C ASN A 38 -13.34 -5.35 0.34
N ARG A 39 -12.07 -5.60 0.70
CA ARG A 39 -11.12 -4.59 1.19
C ARG A 39 -9.85 -4.71 0.34
N PRO A 40 -9.87 -4.23 -0.91
CA PRO A 40 -8.71 -4.33 -1.77
C PRO A 40 -7.56 -3.49 -1.19
N PRO A 41 -6.30 -3.90 -1.44
CA PRO A 41 -5.16 -3.08 -1.07
C PRO A 41 -5.10 -1.79 -1.90
N PRO A 42 -4.23 -0.86 -1.49
CA PRO A 42 -3.84 0.25 -2.34
C PRO A 42 -3.48 -0.19 -3.77
N PRO A 43 -3.78 0.64 -4.78
CA PRO A 43 -4.44 1.94 -4.68
C PRO A 43 -5.98 1.86 -4.62
N GLN A 44 -6.58 0.67 -4.78
CA GLN A 44 -8.03 0.51 -4.90
C GLN A 44 -8.77 0.57 -3.56
N GLY A 45 -8.06 0.47 -2.44
CA GLY A 45 -8.63 0.59 -1.10
C GLY A 45 -7.55 0.68 -0.03
N THR A 46 -7.94 0.46 1.22
CA THR A 46 -7.07 0.51 2.41
C THR A 46 -6.75 -0.88 2.96
N GLY A 47 -7.16 -1.93 2.26
CA GLY A 47 -7.01 -3.31 2.73
C GLY A 47 -5.56 -3.70 2.94
N ARG A 48 -5.34 -4.52 3.97
CA ARG A 48 -4.03 -5.08 4.27
C ARG A 48 -4.03 -6.58 4.02
N PRO A 49 -2.85 -7.21 3.84
CA PRO A 49 -2.79 -8.66 3.75
C PRO A 49 -3.35 -9.30 5.02
N ILE A 50 -4.27 -10.25 4.87
CA ILE A 50 -4.73 -11.11 5.96
C ILE A 50 -3.58 -12.02 6.41
N THR A 51 -2.82 -12.51 5.43
CA THR A 51 -1.67 -13.38 5.63
C THR A 51 -0.82 -13.37 4.36
N PHE A 52 0.39 -13.91 4.47
CA PHE A 52 1.31 -14.08 3.34
C PHE A 52 2.03 -15.42 3.43
N THR A 53 2.58 -15.85 2.30
CA THR A 53 3.48 -17.00 2.22
C THR A 53 4.70 -16.63 1.39
N VAL A 54 5.86 -17.14 1.76
CA VAL A 54 7.11 -16.93 1.04
C VAL A 54 7.56 -18.25 0.46
N VAL A 55 7.76 -18.28 -0.86
CA VAL A 55 8.31 -19.44 -1.57
C VAL A 55 9.78 -19.13 -1.88
N PRO A 56 10.73 -19.88 -1.30
CA PRO A 56 12.16 -19.62 -1.50
C PRO A 56 12.56 -19.70 -2.97
N ALA A 57 13.50 -18.84 -3.38
CA ALA A 57 13.98 -18.77 -4.76
C ALA A 57 14.46 -20.14 -5.30
N GLU A 58 15.15 -20.93 -4.47
CA GLU A 58 15.66 -22.26 -4.84
C GLU A 58 14.51 -23.23 -5.16
N ARG A 59 13.34 -23.04 -4.53
CA ARG A 59 12.15 -23.86 -4.80
C ARG A 59 11.45 -23.47 -6.08
N VAL A 60 11.51 -22.18 -6.45
CA VAL A 60 10.89 -21.66 -7.68
C VAL A 60 11.76 -21.95 -8.89
N PHE A 61 13.04 -21.61 -8.82
CA PHE A 61 13.95 -21.62 -9.96
C PHE A 61 14.84 -22.86 -10.01
N GLY A 62 15.07 -23.54 -8.89
CA GLY A 62 15.92 -24.73 -8.81
C GLY A 62 17.29 -24.49 -9.44
N PRO A 63 17.77 -25.37 -10.34
CA PRO A 63 19.04 -25.18 -11.04
C PRO A 63 19.11 -23.91 -11.90
N ALA A 64 17.98 -23.33 -12.31
CA ALA A 64 17.93 -22.13 -13.13
C ALA A 64 18.12 -20.82 -12.32
N LEU A 65 18.26 -20.92 -10.99
CA LEU A 65 18.53 -19.75 -10.14
C LEU A 65 19.81 -19.01 -10.56
N ALA A 66 20.85 -19.74 -10.97
CA ALA A 66 22.12 -19.19 -11.45
C ALA A 66 22.12 -18.79 -12.94
N GLY A 67 20.99 -18.93 -13.64
CA GLY A 67 20.87 -18.66 -15.08
C GLY A 67 19.90 -17.52 -15.39
N ASP A 68 19.92 -17.06 -16.65
CA ASP A 68 19.14 -15.91 -17.16
C ASP A 68 17.95 -16.34 -18.07
N THR A 69 17.40 -17.53 -17.84
CA THR A 69 16.22 -18.00 -18.60
C THR A 69 14.94 -17.36 -18.08
N ALA A 70 14.01 -16.99 -18.95
CA ALA A 70 12.80 -16.27 -18.56
C ALA A 70 11.64 -17.18 -18.05
N GLY A 71 11.87 -18.47 -17.85
CA GLY A 71 10.83 -19.44 -17.49
C GLY A 71 10.10 -20.04 -18.70
N PRO A 72 8.92 -20.68 -18.51
CA PRO A 72 8.12 -20.67 -17.27
C PRO A 72 8.76 -21.48 -16.15
N PHE A 73 8.80 -20.90 -14.94
CA PHE A 73 9.09 -21.62 -13.71
C PHE A 73 7.81 -21.84 -12.93
N VAL A 74 7.67 -23.02 -12.31
CA VAL A 74 6.46 -23.41 -11.60
C VAL A 74 6.82 -23.96 -10.23
N ALA A 75 6.20 -23.43 -9.18
CA ALA A 75 6.35 -23.94 -7.82
C ALA A 75 5.01 -23.93 -7.08
N PRO A 76 4.76 -24.90 -6.20
CA PRO A 76 3.56 -24.90 -5.38
C PRO A 76 3.63 -23.85 -4.27
N PHE A 77 2.48 -23.27 -3.93
CA PHE A 77 2.29 -22.49 -2.71
C PHE A 77 1.01 -22.94 -2.00
N ASN A 78 0.88 -22.61 -0.72
CA ASN A 78 -0.38 -22.77 0.00
C ASN A 78 -0.59 -21.68 1.05
N PHE A 79 -1.87 -21.45 1.35
CA PHE A 79 -2.34 -20.78 2.56
C PHE A 79 -3.10 -21.79 3.40
N SER A 80 -2.74 -21.90 4.67
CA SER A 80 -3.47 -22.71 5.64
C SER A 80 -4.38 -21.83 6.49
N LEU A 81 -5.38 -22.44 7.12
CA LEU A 81 -6.29 -21.79 8.06
C LEU A 81 -7.13 -20.65 7.45
N VAL A 82 -7.51 -20.77 6.18
CA VAL A 82 -8.31 -19.77 5.47
C VAL A 82 -9.80 -19.97 5.79
N PRO A 83 -10.49 -18.97 6.39
CA PRO A 83 -11.93 -19.03 6.58
C PRO A 83 -12.71 -19.10 5.26
N ALA A 84 -14.01 -19.40 5.33
CA ALA A 84 -14.88 -19.18 4.19
C ALA A 84 -14.97 -17.67 3.90
N GLY A 85 -14.90 -17.29 2.63
CA GLY A 85 -14.88 -15.88 2.24
C GLY A 85 -14.48 -15.67 0.79
N ARG A 86 -14.38 -14.39 0.41
CA ARG A 86 -13.95 -13.93 -0.91
C ARG A 86 -12.60 -13.26 -0.78
N TYR A 87 -11.65 -13.69 -1.60
CA TYR A 87 -10.25 -13.32 -1.48
C TYR A 87 -9.64 -12.89 -2.80
N MET A 88 -8.54 -12.15 -2.73
CA MET A 88 -7.66 -11.86 -3.86
C MET A 88 -6.24 -12.28 -3.52
N LEU A 89 -5.50 -12.74 -4.53
CA LEU A 89 -4.07 -13.01 -4.40
C LEU A 89 -3.27 -12.01 -5.22
N ARG A 90 -2.32 -11.35 -4.55
CA ARG A 90 -1.26 -10.55 -5.17
C ARG A 90 0.07 -11.00 -4.60
N GLY A 91 1.15 -10.73 -5.29
CA GLY A 91 2.48 -11.06 -4.83
C GLY A 91 3.53 -10.28 -5.59
N PHE A 92 4.78 -10.49 -5.21
CA PHE A 92 5.92 -10.05 -6.00
C PHE A 92 7.10 -10.99 -5.81
N ILE A 93 8.04 -10.91 -6.75
CA ILE A 93 9.38 -11.47 -6.61
C ILE A 93 10.22 -10.37 -5.97
N ASP A 94 10.73 -10.64 -4.76
CA ASP A 94 11.68 -9.79 -4.04
C ASP A 94 13.07 -10.01 -4.63
N VAL A 95 13.43 -9.15 -5.58
CA VAL A 95 14.51 -9.42 -6.52
C VAL A 95 15.88 -9.20 -5.90
N GLU A 96 16.73 -10.20 -6.06
CA GLU A 96 18.17 -10.06 -5.90
C GLU A 96 18.77 -9.81 -7.29
N ASP A 97 19.26 -8.60 -7.52
CA ASP A 97 19.90 -8.26 -8.79
C ASP A 97 21.01 -7.23 -8.60
N CYS A 98 22.14 -7.47 -9.25
CA CYS A 98 23.16 -6.47 -9.47
C CYS A 98 22.97 -5.97 -10.88
N GLY A 99 22.50 -4.72 -11.04
CA GLY A 99 22.31 -4.15 -12.36
C GLY A 99 23.56 -4.35 -13.22
N THR A 100 23.37 -4.55 -14.52
CA THR A 100 24.45 -4.97 -15.43
C THR A 100 25.34 -3.81 -15.88
N GLU A 101 25.01 -2.58 -15.49
CA GLU A 101 25.75 -1.36 -15.83
C GLU A 101 26.95 -1.13 -14.90
N VAL A 102 28.02 -0.52 -15.41
CA VAL A 102 29.19 -0.17 -14.60
C VAL A 102 28.79 0.88 -13.57
N GLY A 103 28.85 0.51 -12.29
CA GLY A 103 28.40 1.36 -11.17
C GLY A 103 26.94 1.11 -10.74
N ALA A 104 26.25 0.15 -11.36
CA ALA A 104 24.97 -0.33 -10.85
C ALA A 104 25.17 -1.00 -9.49
N TYR A 105 24.29 -0.65 -8.55
CA TYR A 105 24.30 -1.21 -7.21
C TYR A 105 23.60 -2.56 -7.20
N CYS A 106 24.16 -3.49 -6.43
CA CYS A 106 23.46 -4.72 -6.08
C CYS A 106 22.28 -4.38 -5.17
N ARG A 107 21.08 -4.72 -5.62
CA ARG A 107 19.88 -4.82 -4.78
C ARG A 107 19.87 -6.20 -4.15
N HIS A 108 19.67 -6.20 -2.84
CA HIS A 108 19.48 -7.40 -2.06
C HIS A 108 18.01 -7.53 -1.69
N PRO A 109 17.52 -8.75 -1.43
CA PRO A 109 16.20 -8.97 -0.87
C PRO A 109 16.04 -8.14 0.42
N ASP A 110 15.11 -7.19 0.40
CA ASP A 110 14.89 -6.23 1.49
C ASP A 110 13.47 -6.28 2.07
N PHE A 111 12.65 -7.23 1.58
CA PHE A 111 11.31 -7.42 2.09
C PHE A 111 11.32 -7.90 3.55
N ASN A 112 10.66 -7.13 4.40
CA ASN A 112 10.30 -7.54 5.75
C ASN A 112 8.87 -7.10 6.06
N PRO A 113 7.94 -8.07 6.28
CA PRO A 113 6.51 -7.80 6.42
C PRO A 113 6.15 -7.09 7.72
N TRP A 114 7.07 -7.01 8.69
CA TRP A 114 6.78 -6.46 10.01
C TRP A 114 6.83 -4.94 10.06
N TYR A 115 7.43 -4.29 9.06
CA TYR A 115 7.57 -2.84 9.01
C TYR A 115 6.98 -2.27 7.74
N GLY A 116 6.23 -1.17 7.86
CA GLY A 116 5.66 -0.48 6.70
C GLY A 116 6.73 -0.04 5.71
N VAL A 117 7.92 0.32 6.17
CA VAL A 117 9.04 0.81 5.34
C VAL A 117 9.77 -0.27 4.53
N THR A 118 9.53 -1.55 4.80
CA THR A 118 10.12 -2.71 4.09
C THR A 118 9.07 -3.73 3.61
N GLY A 119 7.78 -3.47 3.87
CA GLY A 119 6.68 -4.43 3.66
C GLY A 119 6.05 -4.37 2.27
N GLU A 120 6.64 -3.66 1.31
CA GLU A 120 6.12 -3.43 -0.03
C GLU A 120 7.24 -3.57 -1.07
N PRO A 121 6.92 -3.88 -2.33
CA PRO A 121 7.92 -4.02 -3.37
C PRO A 121 8.59 -2.70 -3.74
N ASN A 122 9.84 -2.79 -4.20
CA ASN A 122 10.70 -1.68 -4.61
C ASN A 122 11.07 -1.79 -6.09
N ALA A 123 11.80 -0.82 -6.65
CA ALA A 123 12.20 -0.89 -8.05
C ALA A 123 12.97 -2.18 -8.35
N GLY A 124 12.69 -2.78 -9.50
CA GLY A 124 13.30 -4.04 -9.92
C GLY A 124 12.48 -5.27 -9.54
N ASP A 125 11.66 -5.21 -8.48
CA ASP A 125 10.75 -6.29 -8.13
C ASP A 125 9.75 -6.56 -9.24
N VAL A 126 9.24 -7.79 -9.28
CA VAL A 126 8.27 -8.20 -10.31
C VAL A 126 6.95 -8.56 -9.64
N GLY A 127 5.92 -7.76 -9.89
CA GLY A 127 4.57 -8.03 -9.40
C GLY A 127 3.96 -9.30 -9.99
N GLY A 128 3.01 -9.85 -9.28
CA GLY A 128 2.19 -10.96 -9.72
C GLY A 128 0.84 -11.00 -9.04
N ALA A 129 -0.11 -11.71 -9.64
CA ALA A 129 -1.45 -11.86 -9.10
C ALA A 129 -2.13 -13.10 -9.66
N ALA A 130 -3.19 -13.55 -8.97
CA ALA A 130 -4.18 -14.41 -9.61
C ALA A 130 -5.03 -13.54 -10.54
N VAL A 131 -4.91 -13.75 -11.85
CA VAL A 131 -5.58 -12.95 -12.87
C VAL A 131 -6.32 -13.85 -13.85
N ASP A 132 -7.39 -13.32 -14.43
CA ASP A 132 -8.04 -13.93 -15.56
C ASP A 132 -7.06 -13.93 -16.76
N PRO A 133 -6.77 -15.09 -17.37
CA PRO A 133 -5.73 -15.20 -18.39
C PRO A 133 -6.09 -14.49 -19.71
N THR A 134 -7.35 -14.11 -19.91
CA THR A 134 -7.83 -13.45 -21.13
C THR A 134 -7.87 -11.93 -20.96
N THR A 135 -8.29 -11.46 -19.78
CA THR A 135 -8.50 -10.03 -19.50
C THR A 135 -7.40 -9.40 -18.66
N GLY A 136 -6.54 -10.20 -18.01
CA GLY A 136 -5.51 -9.73 -17.08
C GLY A 136 -6.06 -9.14 -15.78
N ARG A 137 -7.38 -9.20 -15.56
CA ARG A 137 -8.02 -8.63 -14.37
C ARG A 137 -7.80 -9.52 -13.15
N PRO A 138 -7.58 -8.96 -11.94
CA PRO A 138 -7.50 -9.74 -10.72
C PRO A 138 -8.73 -10.63 -10.51
N LEU A 139 -8.50 -11.88 -10.14
CA LEU A 139 -9.56 -12.83 -9.81
C LEU A 139 -10.01 -12.67 -8.36
N VAL A 140 -11.33 -12.74 -8.17
CA VAL A 140 -11.91 -12.98 -6.85
C VAL A 140 -12.06 -14.48 -6.65
N LEU A 141 -11.35 -15.00 -5.67
CA LEU A 141 -11.33 -16.40 -5.28
C LEU A 141 -12.32 -16.64 -4.14
N GLU A 142 -13.16 -17.66 -4.24
CA GLU A 142 -14.14 -17.97 -3.21
C GLU A 142 -13.80 -19.28 -2.48
N VAL A 143 -13.67 -19.19 -1.16
CA VAL A 143 -13.63 -20.34 -0.27
C VAL A 143 -15.05 -20.60 0.20
N ALA A 144 -15.77 -21.47 -0.50
CA ALA A 144 -17.17 -21.77 -0.24
C ALA A 144 -17.35 -22.64 1.02
N LYS A 145 -18.57 -22.62 1.57
CA LYS A 145 -19.01 -23.59 2.60
C LYS A 145 -19.74 -24.75 1.93
N ASN A 146 -19.53 -25.97 2.43
CA ASN A 146 -20.32 -27.13 2.05
C ASN A 146 -21.72 -27.10 2.70
N GLU A 147 -22.57 -28.09 2.39
CA GLU A 147 -23.91 -28.24 2.97
C GLU A 147 -23.91 -28.30 4.50
N ALA A 148 -22.83 -28.78 5.11
CA ALA A 148 -22.63 -28.82 6.56
C ALA A 148 -22.08 -27.50 7.14
N GLY A 149 -21.98 -26.44 6.33
CA GLY A 149 -21.46 -25.13 6.74
C GLY A 149 -19.94 -25.06 6.93
N GLN A 150 -19.19 -26.09 6.52
CA GLN A 150 -17.73 -26.16 6.66
C GLN A 150 -17.03 -25.59 5.42
N PRO A 151 -15.96 -24.79 5.59
CA PRO A 151 -15.24 -24.25 4.45
C PRO A 151 -14.54 -25.37 3.66
N GLN A 152 -14.61 -25.29 2.34
CA GLN A 152 -13.98 -26.24 1.42
C GLN A 152 -12.63 -25.71 0.94
N PRO A 153 -11.59 -26.56 0.81
CA PRO A 153 -10.34 -26.18 0.18
C PRO A 153 -10.54 -25.65 -1.23
N LEU A 154 -9.84 -24.56 -1.55
CA LEU A 154 -9.74 -24.06 -2.92
C LEU A 154 -8.43 -24.55 -3.51
N THR A 155 -8.48 -25.23 -4.66
CA THR A 155 -7.30 -25.84 -5.30
C THR A 155 -7.15 -25.40 -6.75
N GLY A 156 -5.94 -25.48 -7.29
CA GLY A 156 -5.67 -25.18 -8.70
C GLY A 156 -5.63 -23.68 -8.99
N VAL A 157 -5.37 -22.87 -7.96
CA VAL A 157 -5.20 -21.43 -8.11
C VAL A 157 -3.85 -21.14 -8.74
N THR A 158 -3.81 -20.27 -9.74
CA THR A 158 -2.56 -19.84 -10.38
C THR A 158 -2.27 -18.39 -10.04
N VAL A 159 -1.03 -18.10 -9.62
CA VAL A 159 -0.53 -16.74 -9.44
C VAL A 159 0.59 -16.53 -10.45
N SER A 160 0.39 -15.58 -11.37
CA SER A 160 1.28 -15.34 -12.50
C SER A 160 2.16 -14.12 -12.26
N PHE A 161 3.45 -14.23 -12.60
CA PHE A 161 4.44 -13.17 -12.50
C PHE A 161 5.08 -12.95 -13.88
N SER A 162 5.23 -11.70 -14.30
CA SER A 162 5.87 -11.36 -15.57
C SER A 162 6.49 -9.98 -15.55
N ASP A 163 7.47 -9.75 -16.44
CA ASP A 163 8.15 -8.46 -16.56
C ASP A 163 7.22 -7.28 -16.91
N ALA A 164 6.00 -7.55 -17.38
CA ALA A 164 4.98 -6.53 -17.59
C ALA A 164 4.52 -5.86 -16.29
N ALA A 165 4.69 -6.54 -15.14
CA ALA A 165 4.38 -6.03 -13.81
C ALA A 165 5.65 -5.65 -13.02
N ARG A 166 6.77 -5.38 -13.72
CA ARG A 166 8.00 -4.92 -13.06
C ARG A 166 7.79 -3.55 -12.42
N VAL A 167 8.17 -3.44 -11.16
CA VAL A 167 8.14 -2.19 -10.42
C VAL A 167 9.26 -1.31 -10.93
N LEU A 168 8.87 -0.20 -11.55
CA LEU A 168 9.82 0.68 -12.24
C LEU A 168 10.52 1.66 -11.30
N ARG A 169 9.95 1.92 -10.12
CA ARG A 169 10.36 2.98 -9.21
C ARG A 169 10.29 2.51 -7.77
N ASP A 170 11.21 3.04 -6.97
CA ASP A 170 11.14 2.91 -5.53
C ASP A 170 9.91 3.67 -5.00
N ARG A 171 9.55 3.34 -3.76
CA ARG A 171 8.38 3.89 -3.09
C ARG A 171 8.53 5.41 -2.96
N PRO A 172 7.43 6.17 -2.76
CA PRO A 172 7.48 7.63 -2.73
C PRO A 172 8.04 8.13 -1.39
N THR A 173 9.22 7.69 -0.97
CA THR A 173 9.82 8.12 0.30
C THR A 173 10.02 9.63 0.27
N PHE A 174 9.52 10.31 1.31
CA PHE A 174 9.47 11.76 1.34
C PHE A 174 9.77 12.34 2.71
N GLN A 175 10.09 13.63 2.69
CA GLN A 175 10.16 14.48 3.87
C GLN A 175 9.32 15.74 3.66
N VAL A 176 8.76 16.26 4.76
CA VAL A 176 8.09 17.56 4.77
C VAL A 176 9.15 18.63 5.04
N VAL A 177 9.44 19.46 4.04
CA VAL A 177 10.49 20.49 4.13
C VAL A 177 9.95 21.89 4.43
N GLN A 178 8.64 22.09 4.27
CA GLN A 178 7.96 23.34 4.63
C GLN A 178 6.54 23.05 5.13
N GLY A 179 6.12 23.85 6.11
CA GLY A 179 4.87 23.70 6.85
C GLY A 179 5.19 23.24 8.25
N ASP A 180 4.83 24.03 9.27
CA ASP A 180 4.95 23.56 10.64
C ASP A 180 3.99 22.38 10.91
N SER A 181 4.23 21.66 11.99
CA SER A 181 3.40 20.53 12.40
C SER A 181 2.03 20.94 12.97
N GLN A 182 1.70 22.22 13.15
CA GLN A 182 0.49 22.64 13.86
C GLN A 182 -0.66 22.94 12.91
N MET A 183 -1.72 22.15 12.95
CA MET A 183 -2.93 22.36 12.16
C MET A 183 -3.93 23.23 12.93
N GLY A 184 -4.08 24.48 12.49
CA GLY A 184 -5.08 25.41 13.02
C GLY A 184 -6.38 25.42 12.21
N MET A 185 -7.16 26.49 12.36
CA MET A 185 -8.45 26.69 11.67
C MET A 185 -8.32 27.20 10.22
N SER A 186 -7.11 27.29 9.68
CA SER A 186 -6.85 27.74 8.31
C SER A 186 -6.26 26.61 7.48
N THR A 187 -6.49 26.66 6.16
CA THR A 187 -5.82 25.78 5.21
C THR A 187 -4.31 25.86 5.36
N LYS A 188 -3.66 24.70 5.36
CA LYS A 188 -2.20 24.54 5.46
C LYS A 188 -1.66 23.97 4.16
N THR A 189 -0.51 24.48 3.73
CA THR A 189 0.24 23.89 2.62
C THR A 189 1.50 23.24 3.16
N LEU A 190 1.68 21.96 2.85
CA LEU A 190 2.89 21.20 3.08
C LEU A 190 3.68 21.09 1.78
N ARG A 191 5.00 21.18 1.89
CA ARG A 191 5.92 20.95 0.78
C ARG A 191 6.68 19.66 0.99
N LEU A 192 6.53 18.71 0.08
CA LEU A 192 7.13 17.39 0.15
C LEU A 192 8.27 17.27 -0.86
N GLN A 193 9.40 16.73 -0.41
CA GLN A 193 10.54 16.41 -1.28
C GLN A 193 10.88 14.92 -1.18
N PRO A 194 11.33 14.28 -2.27
CA PRO A 194 11.82 12.91 -2.23
C PRO A 194 12.96 12.79 -1.24
N LEU A 195 12.99 11.68 -0.50
CA LEU A 195 14.01 11.41 0.48
C LEU A 195 14.71 10.09 0.14
N VAL A 196 15.97 10.18 -0.27
CA VAL A 196 16.80 8.99 -0.48
C VAL A 196 17.20 8.43 0.90
N ILE A 197 16.93 7.15 1.12
CA ILE A 197 17.35 6.41 2.31
C ILE A 197 18.10 5.19 1.81
N HIS A 198 19.39 5.09 2.15
CA HIS A 198 20.23 3.95 1.79
C HIS A 198 21.04 3.56 3.02
N ASP A 199 20.38 2.88 3.96
CA ASP A 199 21.00 2.46 5.21
C ASP A 199 20.32 1.22 5.80
N GLY A 200 21.13 0.29 6.28
CA GLY A 200 20.67 -0.98 6.86
C GLY A 200 19.74 -1.76 5.93
N ALA A 201 18.54 -2.08 6.43
CA ALA A 201 17.52 -2.86 5.73
C ALA A 201 16.59 -2.01 4.83
N VAL A 202 16.86 -0.71 4.68
CA VAL A 202 16.03 0.20 3.88
C VAL A 202 16.85 0.79 2.75
N ASP A 203 16.50 0.42 1.50
CA ASP A 203 17.07 1.00 0.30
C ASP A 203 15.98 1.60 -0.60
N GLN A 204 15.81 2.92 -0.50
CA GLN A 204 14.78 3.68 -1.19
C GLN A 204 15.41 4.88 -1.87
N ARG A 205 15.35 4.92 -3.20
CA ARG A 205 16.02 5.95 -4.01
C ARG A 205 15.05 6.58 -5.02
N PRO A 206 13.94 7.18 -4.56
CA PRO A 206 13.03 7.84 -5.49
C PRO A 206 13.73 8.97 -6.23
N ASN A 207 13.53 9.03 -7.54
CA ASN A 207 14.04 10.11 -8.41
C ASN A 207 13.06 11.30 -8.53
N GLY A 208 11.95 11.27 -7.79
CA GLY A 208 10.86 12.22 -7.84
C GLY A 208 9.53 11.56 -7.49
N PHE A 209 8.46 12.33 -7.59
CA PHE A 209 7.10 11.84 -7.42
C PHE A 209 6.47 11.53 -8.78
N ALA A 210 6.01 10.30 -8.95
CA ALA A 210 5.18 9.90 -10.08
C ALA A 210 3.79 10.51 -9.96
N VAL A 211 3.50 11.45 -10.86
CA VAL A 211 2.19 12.08 -11.00
C VAL A 211 1.55 11.63 -12.30
N SER A 212 0.24 11.44 -12.28
CA SER A 212 -0.56 11.15 -13.48
C SER A 212 -1.99 11.60 -13.24
N TYR A 213 -2.76 11.74 -14.32
CA TYR A 213 -4.20 11.80 -14.18
C TYR A 213 -4.75 10.47 -13.66
N VAL A 214 -5.86 10.54 -12.94
CA VAL A 214 -6.71 9.38 -12.69
C VAL A 214 -7.52 9.12 -13.95
N ASP A 215 -7.53 7.86 -14.39
CA ASP A 215 -8.36 7.33 -15.47
C ASP A 215 -8.83 5.93 -15.03
N ALA A 216 -9.84 5.91 -14.16
CA ALA A 216 -10.34 4.71 -13.52
C ALA A 216 -11.14 3.84 -14.49
N ASN A 217 -11.74 4.44 -15.51
CA ASN A 217 -12.54 3.74 -16.52
C ASN A 217 -11.70 3.27 -17.74
N ASN A 218 -10.44 3.71 -17.84
CA ASN A 218 -9.50 3.46 -18.94
C ASN A 218 -10.00 3.93 -20.31
N ASP A 219 -10.69 5.09 -20.36
CA ASP A 219 -11.15 5.69 -21.60
C ASP A 219 -10.14 6.67 -22.22
N GLY A 220 -9.02 6.92 -21.54
CA GLY A 220 -7.96 7.84 -21.96
C GLY A 220 -8.25 9.31 -21.67
N ILE A 221 -9.31 9.61 -20.92
CA ILE A 221 -9.69 10.95 -20.49
C ILE A 221 -9.48 11.05 -18.97
N PRO A 222 -8.88 12.14 -18.46
CA PRO A 222 -8.79 12.35 -17.02
C PRO A 222 -10.17 12.42 -16.36
N ASP A 223 -10.34 11.66 -15.29
CA ASP A 223 -11.54 11.69 -14.45
C ASP A 223 -11.59 12.96 -13.60
N ASP A 224 -12.79 13.49 -13.37
CA ASP A 224 -13.13 14.46 -12.32
C ASP A 224 -14.30 13.88 -11.51
N ALA A 225 -14.00 12.91 -10.66
CA ALA A 225 -15.02 12.15 -9.94
C ALA A 225 -15.74 13.01 -8.89
N ASN A 226 -15.06 14.04 -8.38
CA ASN A 226 -15.59 14.92 -7.34
C ASN A 226 -16.36 16.13 -7.92
N ASN A 227 -16.31 16.35 -9.24
CA ASN A 227 -16.94 17.43 -9.99
C ASN A 227 -16.52 18.85 -9.53
N ASP A 228 -15.27 19.03 -9.14
CA ASP A 228 -14.71 20.33 -8.77
C ASP A 228 -14.14 21.12 -9.98
N GLY A 229 -14.17 20.52 -11.18
CA GLY A 229 -13.67 21.09 -12.42
C GLY A 229 -12.16 20.91 -12.62
N ILE A 230 -11.49 20.20 -11.73
CA ILE A 230 -10.08 19.87 -11.80
C ILE A 230 -9.95 18.35 -11.93
N PRO A 231 -9.21 17.84 -12.94
CA PRO A 231 -8.98 16.42 -13.03
C PRO A 231 -8.33 15.84 -11.78
N ASP A 232 -8.76 14.66 -11.36
CA ASP A 232 -8.20 13.92 -10.24
C ASP A 232 -6.76 13.47 -10.57
N LEU A 233 -5.90 13.52 -9.56
CA LEU A 233 -4.46 13.29 -9.72
C LEU A 233 -3.93 12.18 -8.82
N TRP A 234 -2.91 11.48 -9.31
CA TRP A 234 -1.97 10.70 -8.52
C TRP A 234 -0.70 11.53 -8.20
N PRO A 235 0.00 11.26 -7.07
CA PRO A 235 -0.39 10.33 -6.00
C PRO A 235 -1.57 10.87 -5.17
N ARG A 236 -2.32 9.97 -4.52
CA ARG A 236 -3.33 10.37 -3.55
C ARG A 236 -2.67 10.70 -2.21
N VAL A 237 -3.23 11.68 -1.51
CA VAL A 237 -2.79 12.10 -0.18
C VAL A 237 -3.86 11.71 0.82
N VAL A 238 -3.47 11.06 1.91
CA VAL A 238 -4.35 10.80 3.06
C VAL A 238 -3.69 11.36 4.31
N VAL A 239 -4.45 12.12 5.10
CA VAL A 239 -3.99 12.65 6.39
C VAL A 239 -4.83 12.00 7.49
N ARG A 240 -4.35 10.89 8.05
CA ARG A 240 -5.14 10.00 8.95
C ARG A 240 -4.78 10.23 10.41
N LYS A 241 -5.79 10.21 11.30
CA LYS A 241 -5.59 10.39 12.73
C LYS A 241 -4.90 9.19 13.36
N LEU A 242 -3.87 9.48 14.15
CA LEU A 242 -3.10 8.52 14.91
C LEU A 242 -3.71 8.30 16.30
N ALA A 243 -3.51 7.10 16.83
CA ALA A 243 -3.83 6.77 18.21
C ALA A 243 -3.03 7.63 19.19
N ALA A 244 -3.65 7.98 20.31
CA ALA A 244 -3.01 8.77 21.36
C ALA A 244 -1.93 7.98 22.12
N GLU A 245 -2.05 6.65 22.17
CA GLU A 245 -1.17 5.74 22.92
C GLU A 245 -0.35 4.81 22.00
N GLY A 246 0.81 4.35 22.48
CA GLY A 246 1.67 3.39 21.77
C GLY A 246 2.85 4.02 21.01
N SER A 247 3.37 3.33 19.99
CA SER A 247 4.49 3.78 19.15
C SER A 247 4.18 5.04 18.33
N ASN A 248 2.96 5.60 18.44
CA ASN A 248 2.45 6.74 17.68
C ASN A 248 2.37 6.48 16.17
N LEU A 249 2.31 5.21 15.79
CA LEU A 249 2.24 4.74 14.40
C LEU A 249 0.90 4.06 14.08
N LEU A 250 0.08 3.78 15.08
CA LEU A 250 -1.23 3.16 14.88
C LEU A 250 -2.28 4.23 14.59
N ASP A 251 -3.29 3.87 13.82
CA ASP A 251 -4.42 4.74 13.53
C ASP A 251 -5.46 4.63 14.68
N GLU A 252 -6.15 5.71 15.03
CA GLU A 252 -6.88 5.83 16.32
C GLU A 252 -7.87 4.70 16.63
N ASN A 253 -8.54 4.17 15.60
CA ASN A 253 -9.55 3.12 15.72
C ASN A 253 -9.17 1.89 14.87
N ASP A 254 -7.90 1.61 14.65
CA ASP A 254 -7.39 0.48 13.87
C ASP A 254 -6.07 0.04 14.52
N LEU A 255 -6.17 -0.41 15.78
CA LEU A 255 -5.03 -0.68 16.67
C LEU A 255 -4.36 -2.02 16.35
N ASP A 256 -5.10 -2.96 15.79
CA ASP A 256 -4.55 -4.24 15.32
C ASP A 256 -3.94 -4.15 13.91
N ARG A 257 -4.09 -2.98 13.25
CA ARG A 257 -3.50 -2.66 11.96
C ARG A 257 -4.00 -3.61 10.87
N ASP A 258 -5.29 -3.93 10.86
CA ASP A 258 -5.93 -4.76 9.82
C ASP A 258 -6.65 -3.94 8.73
N GLY A 259 -6.75 -2.61 8.91
CA GLY A 259 -7.40 -1.70 7.98
C GLY A 259 -8.93 -1.60 8.17
N VAL A 260 -9.47 -2.12 9.26
CA VAL A 260 -10.88 -2.04 9.66
C VAL A 260 -10.99 -1.24 10.94
N PRO A 261 -12.03 -0.41 11.07
CA PRO A 261 -12.36 0.17 12.37
C PRO A 261 -12.62 -0.90 13.42
N ASP A 262 -11.90 -0.83 14.54
CA ASP A 262 -12.12 -1.65 15.71
C ASP A 262 -13.56 -1.49 16.22
N PRO A 263 -14.26 -2.53 16.73
CA PRO A 263 -15.62 -2.39 17.24
C PRO A 263 -15.76 -1.44 18.45
N VAL A 264 -14.64 -1.14 19.11
CA VAL A 264 -14.56 -0.26 20.28
C VAL A 264 -13.50 0.80 19.98
N GLY A 265 -13.89 2.06 20.12
CA GLY A 265 -13.06 3.20 19.72
C GLY A 265 -13.82 4.50 19.86
N VAL A 266 -13.26 5.58 19.32
CA VAL A 266 -13.84 6.91 19.39
C VAL A 266 -14.86 7.11 18.27
N ASP A 267 -16.00 7.69 18.64
CA ASP A 267 -17.12 8.05 17.77
C ASP A 267 -17.38 9.56 17.95
N TYR A 268 -17.21 10.32 16.87
CA TYR A 268 -17.28 11.77 16.84
C TYR A 268 -18.63 12.24 16.33
N ALA A 269 -19.08 13.40 16.83
CA ALA A 269 -20.30 14.01 16.31
C ALA A 269 -20.14 14.37 14.83
N ARG A 270 -21.11 13.94 14.01
CA ARG A 270 -21.13 14.24 12.57
C ARG A 270 -21.76 15.60 12.31
N ALA A 271 -21.32 16.29 11.27
CA ALA A 271 -21.80 17.64 10.94
C ALA A 271 -23.26 17.65 10.43
N ASP A 272 -23.74 16.54 9.86
CA ASP A 272 -25.08 16.39 9.30
C ASP A 272 -26.17 16.16 10.36
N THR A 273 -25.82 15.44 11.43
CA THR A 273 -26.73 15.06 12.52
C THR A 273 -26.48 15.84 13.81
N GLY A 274 -25.28 16.40 13.98
CA GLY A 274 -24.83 17.05 15.22
C GLY A 274 -24.61 16.05 16.37
N ALA A 275 -24.58 14.75 16.09
CA ALA A 275 -24.46 13.69 17.09
C ALA A 275 -23.55 12.54 16.61
N PRO A 276 -22.96 11.77 17.52
CA PRO A 276 -22.28 10.51 17.19
C PRO A 276 -23.27 9.46 16.67
N ASP A 277 -22.82 8.51 15.84
CA ASP A 277 -23.69 7.51 15.20
C ASP A 277 -23.65 6.12 15.85
N GLY A 278 -22.90 5.97 16.94
CA GLY A 278 -22.73 4.76 17.71
C GLY A 278 -21.69 3.79 17.12
N LEU A 279 -20.93 4.21 16.12
CA LEU A 279 -19.93 3.40 15.45
C LEU A 279 -18.57 4.12 15.53
N THR A 280 -17.46 3.39 15.55
CA THR A 280 -16.10 3.96 15.59
C THR A 280 -15.66 4.57 14.26
N ASP A 281 -15.14 5.79 14.24
CA ASP A 281 -14.82 6.50 12.99
C ASP A 281 -13.46 6.15 12.37
N VAL A 282 -13.31 6.35 11.05
CA VAL A 282 -11.98 6.48 10.41
C VAL A 282 -11.71 7.95 10.18
N VAL A 283 -11.01 8.61 11.10
CA VAL A 283 -10.80 10.06 11.02
C VAL A 283 -9.67 10.40 10.06
N VAL A 284 -9.99 11.18 9.03
CA VAL A 284 -9.02 11.80 8.11
C VAL A 284 -9.24 13.31 8.01
N LEU A 285 -8.20 14.06 7.71
CA LEU A 285 -8.32 15.47 7.30
C LEU A 285 -8.46 15.55 5.79
N ALA A 286 -9.34 16.44 5.32
CA ALA A 286 -9.47 16.72 3.91
C ALA A 286 -8.15 17.27 3.35
N ALA A 287 -7.50 16.49 2.49
CA ALA A 287 -6.20 16.82 1.93
C ALA A 287 -6.11 16.39 0.47
N GLY A 288 -5.26 17.08 -0.29
CA GLY A 288 -5.02 16.80 -1.70
C GLY A 288 -3.79 17.50 -2.23
N LEU A 289 -3.44 17.24 -3.48
CA LEU A 289 -2.36 17.94 -4.16
C LEU A 289 -2.79 19.37 -4.48
N LEU A 290 -1.86 20.34 -4.40
CA LEU A 290 -2.03 21.61 -5.09
C LEU A 290 -1.82 21.35 -6.60
N PRO A 291 -2.82 21.60 -7.46
CA PRO A 291 -2.83 21.05 -8.82
C PRO A 291 -1.88 21.77 -9.79
N ASP A 292 -1.52 23.04 -9.55
CA ASP A 292 -0.77 23.86 -10.51
C ASP A 292 0.53 23.19 -11.01
N GLY A 293 1.33 22.64 -10.10
CA GLY A 293 2.60 21.97 -10.43
C GLY A 293 2.37 20.68 -11.24
N PRO A 294 1.60 19.70 -10.72
CA PRO A 294 1.25 18.49 -11.45
C PRO A 294 0.58 18.75 -12.80
N LEU A 295 -0.42 19.63 -12.88
CA LEU A 295 -1.12 19.92 -14.14
C LEU A 295 -0.19 20.50 -15.18
N ALA A 296 0.71 21.42 -14.80
CA ALA A 296 1.71 21.96 -15.71
C ALA A 296 2.65 20.87 -16.27
N ALA A 297 2.98 19.85 -15.48
CA ALA A 297 3.81 18.73 -15.92
C ALA A 297 3.03 17.72 -16.81
N LEU A 298 1.71 17.62 -16.59
CA LEU A 298 0.81 16.68 -17.26
C LEU A 298 0.05 17.29 -18.44
N THR A 299 0.34 18.53 -18.82
CA THR A 299 -0.28 19.19 -19.98
C THR A 299 0.76 19.41 -21.06
N ASP A 300 0.43 19.11 -22.32
CA ASP A 300 1.29 19.38 -23.45
C ASP A 300 1.27 20.87 -23.88
N GLU A 301 2.09 21.22 -24.87
CA GLU A 301 2.20 22.60 -25.38
C GLU A 301 0.89 23.12 -26.01
N ASN A 302 -0.04 22.23 -26.36
CA ASN A 302 -1.33 22.53 -26.98
C ASN A 302 -2.48 22.54 -25.95
N GLY A 303 -2.21 22.25 -24.68
CA GLY A 303 -3.24 22.16 -23.64
C GLY A 303 -3.89 20.78 -23.50
N ASN A 304 -3.39 19.74 -24.18
CA ASN A 304 -3.94 18.39 -24.06
C ASN A 304 -3.33 17.63 -22.88
N PRO A 305 -4.08 16.72 -22.24
CA PRO A 305 -3.58 15.90 -21.15
C PRO A 305 -2.56 14.86 -21.64
N ARG A 306 -1.49 14.67 -20.85
CA ARG A 306 -0.48 13.61 -20.99
C ARG A 306 -0.79 12.47 -20.04
N MET A 307 -1.37 11.39 -20.57
CA MET A 307 -1.83 10.25 -19.76
C MET A 307 -0.67 9.34 -19.30
N GLU A 308 0.51 9.43 -19.93
CA GLU A 308 1.70 8.65 -19.55
C GLU A 308 2.29 9.00 -18.18
N GLY A 309 1.86 10.12 -17.60
CA GLY A 309 2.35 10.62 -16.32
C GLY A 309 3.69 11.36 -16.44
N ALA A 310 4.09 11.99 -15.33
CA ALA A 310 5.32 12.77 -15.23
C ALA A 310 6.02 12.52 -13.90
N ILE A 311 7.28 12.97 -13.83
CA ILE A 311 8.06 12.97 -12.60
C ILE A 311 8.37 14.38 -12.22
N ILE A 312 7.96 14.74 -11.00
CA ILE A 312 8.21 16.05 -10.45
C ILE A 312 9.06 15.95 -9.18
N PRO A 313 9.98 16.91 -8.96
CA PRO A 313 10.93 16.85 -7.85
C PRO A 313 10.32 17.29 -6.51
N GLU A 314 9.10 17.83 -6.51
CA GLU A 314 8.45 18.37 -5.33
C GLU A 314 6.93 18.25 -5.48
N LEU A 315 6.24 17.93 -4.38
CA LEU A 315 4.79 18.01 -4.29
C LEU A 315 4.39 19.08 -3.28
N GLN A 316 3.35 19.83 -3.62
CA GLN A 316 2.65 20.67 -2.66
C GLN A 316 1.34 19.99 -2.29
N VAL A 317 1.09 19.87 -1.00
CA VAL A 317 -0.11 19.23 -0.43
C VAL A 317 -0.88 20.28 0.34
N VAL A 318 -2.16 20.39 0.06
CA VAL A 318 -3.08 21.26 0.78
C VAL A 318 -3.84 20.41 1.78
N VAL A 319 -3.83 20.81 3.05
CA VAL A 319 -4.63 20.21 4.13
C VAL A 319 -5.62 21.25 4.62
N ARG A 320 -6.91 20.94 4.55
CA ARG A 320 -8.00 21.82 4.98
C ARG A 320 -8.36 21.52 6.44
N PRO A 321 -8.83 22.52 7.20
CA PRO A 321 -9.29 22.35 8.59
C PRO A 321 -10.68 21.69 8.64
N GLN A 322 -10.80 20.52 8.01
CA GLN A 322 -12.03 19.75 7.92
C GLN A 322 -11.70 18.28 8.14
N ALA A 323 -12.31 17.68 9.15
CA ALA A 323 -12.21 16.25 9.40
C ALA A 323 -13.40 15.52 8.76
N LEU A 324 -13.14 14.31 8.31
CA LEU A 324 -14.11 13.40 7.71
C LEU A 324 -14.03 12.05 8.43
N ASP A 325 -15.18 11.42 8.63
CA ASP A 325 -15.30 9.99 8.84
C ASP A 325 -15.25 9.28 7.48
N ALA A 326 -14.15 8.58 7.22
CA ALA A 326 -13.85 7.89 5.98
C ALA A 326 -14.05 6.36 6.06
N ARG A 327 -14.87 5.88 7.01
CA ARG A 327 -15.27 4.46 7.09
C ARG A 327 -15.83 3.92 5.79
N VAL A 328 -16.57 4.76 5.07
CA VAL A 328 -17.10 4.49 3.74
C VAL A 328 -16.39 5.44 2.78
N PRO A 329 -15.28 5.01 2.14
CA PRO A 329 -14.44 5.91 1.35
C PRO A 329 -15.14 6.56 0.15
N GLU A 330 -16.16 5.91 -0.38
CA GLU A 330 -16.99 6.40 -1.50
C GLU A 330 -17.88 7.59 -1.09
N ASN A 331 -18.15 7.74 0.21
CA ASN A 331 -19.02 8.79 0.74
C ASN A 331 -18.56 9.19 2.16
N PRO A 332 -17.39 9.85 2.28
CA PRO A 332 -16.88 10.27 3.57
C PRO A 332 -17.77 11.36 4.18
N VAL A 333 -18.07 11.26 5.48
CA VAL A 333 -19.01 12.15 6.17
C VAL A 333 -18.25 13.22 6.96
N PRO A 334 -18.54 14.52 6.78
CA PRO A 334 -17.89 15.55 7.58
C PRO A 334 -18.19 15.43 9.08
N LEU A 335 -17.15 15.59 9.90
CA LEU A 335 -17.27 15.68 11.36
C LEU A 335 -17.58 17.12 11.80
N MET A 336 -18.26 17.26 12.93
CA MET A 336 -18.67 18.57 13.48
C MET A 336 -17.47 19.41 13.92
N GLU A 337 -16.43 18.76 14.43
CA GLU A 337 -15.21 19.39 14.92
C GLU A 337 -13.98 18.78 14.25
N LEU A 338 -12.83 19.44 14.41
CA LEU A 338 -11.52 18.92 14.02
C LEU A 338 -10.96 18.14 15.22
N PRO A 339 -10.93 16.80 15.22
CA PRO A 339 -10.49 16.05 16.38
C PRO A 339 -9.04 16.36 16.75
N ARG A 340 -8.80 16.51 18.05
CA ARG A 340 -7.46 16.82 18.56
C ARG A 340 -6.51 15.64 18.45
N GLY A 341 -5.23 15.96 18.32
CA GLY A 341 -4.13 14.99 18.33
C GLY A 341 -3.37 14.93 17.02
N ARG A 342 -2.64 13.84 16.84
CA ARG A 342 -1.67 13.68 15.76
C ARG A 342 -2.26 12.99 14.55
N TYR A 343 -1.72 13.34 13.40
CA TYR A 343 -2.12 12.85 12.09
C TYR A 343 -0.88 12.48 11.27
N ALA A 344 -0.93 11.30 10.65
CA ALA A 344 0.05 10.86 9.68
C ALA A 344 -0.29 11.39 8.29
N VAL A 345 0.72 11.78 7.52
CA VAL A 345 0.61 12.09 6.10
C VAL A 345 1.03 10.86 5.31
N VAL A 346 0.17 10.37 4.43
CA VAL A 346 0.39 9.18 3.59
C VAL A 346 0.30 9.60 2.12
N LEU A 347 1.29 9.19 1.33
CA LEU A 347 1.24 9.22 -0.13
C LEU A 347 0.96 7.82 -0.65
N ILE A 348 0.03 7.73 -1.61
CA ILE A 348 -0.34 6.49 -2.30
C ILE A 348 -0.10 6.70 -3.79
N GLN A 349 0.84 5.95 -4.36
CA GLN A 349 1.15 5.99 -5.79
C GLN A 349 0.13 5.20 -6.61
N PRO A 350 0.04 5.45 -7.94
CA PRO A 350 -0.86 4.69 -8.82
C PRO A 350 -0.49 3.20 -8.89
N SER A 351 0.76 2.85 -8.59
CA SER A 351 1.22 1.47 -8.45
C SER A 351 0.64 0.76 -7.21
N GLY A 352 0.09 1.51 -6.25
CA GLY A 352 -0.29 1.03 -4.93
C GLY A 352 0.81 1.10 -3.88
N GLN A 353 2.04 1.44 -4.25
CA GLN A 353 3.10 1.70 -3.28
C GLN A 353 2.71 2.88 -2.39
N THR A 354 2.94 2.74 -1.10
CA THR A 354 2.64 3.76 -0.10
C THR A 354 3.90 4.21 0.62
N TRP A 355 3.89 5.45 1.09
CA TRP A 355 4.83 5.90 2.11
C TRP A 355 4.12 6.85 3.06
N ARG A 356 4.49 6.82 4.34
CA ARG A 356 3.88 7.70 5.34
C ARG A 356 4.90 8.31 6.27
N VAL A 357 4.54 9.44 6.87
CA VAL A 357 5.22 10.02 8.04
C VAL A 357 4.16 10.36 9.11
N PRO A 358 4.39 10.01 10.39
CA PRO A 358 5.58 9.33 10.90
C PRO A 358 5.59 7.84 10.54
N ASN A 359 6.76 7.21 10.58
CA ASN A 359 6.91 5.77 10.35
C ASN A 359 7.99 5.14 11.27
N GLU A 360 8.28 3.86 11.03
CA GLU A 360 9.21 3.05 11.83
C GLU A 360 10.66 3.58 11.86
N LEU A 361 11.01 4.53 10.98
CA LEU A 361 12.32 5.20 10.94
C LEU A 361 12.40 6.43 11.85
N ALA A 362 11.31 6.80 12.52
CA ALA A 362 11.33 7.84 13.53
C ALA A 362 12.38 7.51 14.62
N PRO A 363 13.25 8.46 15.04
CA PRO A 363 14.37 8.17 15.94
C PRO A 363 13.98 7.49 17.27
N ALA A 364 12.80 7.80 17.79
CA ALA A 364 12.27 7.20 19.02
C ALA A 364 11.99 5.69 18.90
N LEU A 365 11.90 5.15 17.69
CA LEU A 365 11.56 3.75 17.41
C LEU A 365 12.70 3.00 16.74
N ALA A 366 13.34 3.64 15.75
CA ALA A 366 14.22 2.98 14.78
C ALA A 366 15.30 2.09 15.41
N SER A 367 16.00 2.59 16.43
CA SER A 367 17.07 1.84 17.11
C SER A 367 16.59 0.54 17.75
N GLY A 368 15.38 0.53 18.33
CA GLY A 368 14.79 -0.68 18.92
C GLY A 368 14.33 -1.70 17.89
N LEU A 369 14.14 -1.27 16.64
CA LEU A 369 13.70 -2.11 15.52
C LEU A 369 14.85 -2.60 14.64
N GLY A 370 16.09 -2.15 14.91
CA GLY A 370 17.24 -2.41 14.05
C GLY A 370 17.18 -1.68 12.70
N LEU A 371 16.45 -0.56 12.65
CA LEU A 371 16.27 0.27 11.46
C LEU A 371 17.07 1.58 11.58
N PRO A 372 17.40 2.24 10.44
CA PRO A 372 18.07 3.53 10.48
C PRO A 372 17.15 4.62 11.06
N ALA A 373 17.72 5.49 11.90
CA ALA A 373 17.00 6.62 12.48
C ALA A 373 17.06 7.83 11.54
N VAL A 374 15.90 8.34 11.13
CA VAL A 374 15.79 9.45 10.18
C VAL A 374 14.83 10.50 10.76
N GLU A 375 15.36 11.65 11.17
CA GLU A 375 14.60 12.71 11.87
C GLU A 375 13.33 13.14 11.14
N SER A 376 13.42 13.35 9.82
CA SER A 376 12.27 13.78 9.02
C SER A 376 11.12 12.75 8.97
N GLN A 377 11.39 11.50 9.32
CA GLN A 377 10.40 10.42 9.37
C GLN A 377 9.62 10.37 10.69
N ALA A 378 9.90 11.30 11.61
CA ALA A 378 9.09 11.52 12.81
C ALA A 378 8.02 12.62 12.62
N PHE A 379 7.93 13.25 11.44
CA PHE A 379 6.97 14.31 11.18
C PHE A 379 5.52 13.83 11.34
N TYR A 380 4.68 14.62 12.00
CA TYR A 380 3.24 14.49 12.06
C TYR A 380 2.58 15.87 12.00
N LEU A 381 1.30 15.92 11.64
CA LEU A 381 0.44 17.09 11.87
C LEU A 381 -0.25 16.95 13.22
N GLU A 382 -0.35 18.02 13.99
CA GLU A 382 -0.97 18.08 15.31
C GLU A 382 -2.13 19.07 15.27
N VAL A 383 -3.31 18.62 15.68
CA VAL A 383 -4.47 19.47 15.95
C VAL A 383 -4.52 19.74 17.46
N PRO A 384 -4.38 20.99 17.92
CA PRO A 384 -4.23 21.34 19.33
C PRO A 384 -5.52 21.29 20.17
#